data_AF-A0A9E1QA52-F1
#
_entry.id   AF-A0A9E1QA52-F1
#
_cell.length_a   1.000
_cell.length_b   1.000
_cell.length_c   1.000
_cell.angle_alpha   90.00
_cell.angle_beta   90.00
_cell.angle_gamma   90.00
#
_symmetry.space_group_name_H-M   'P 1'
#
loop_
_entity.id
_entity.type
_entity.pdbx_description
1 polymer ?
#
loop_
_entity_poly.entity_id
_entity_poly.type
_entity_poly.pdbx_seq_one_letter_code
_entity_poly.pdbx_strand_id
1 'polypeptide(L)' 'MIAFNIFKWIGELFTEVLFLPFNSIRSLAQEDFGWWVANAVNWFFLGVLLVLLAYWMKESRKFVKEGTEDRA' A
#
# COMPACT_ATOMS: atom_id res chain seq x y z
N MET A 1 13.17 -38.84 -15.24
CA MET A 1 13.12 -38.58 -13.79
C MET A 1 13.38 -37.09 -13.54
N ILE A 2 12.35 -36.29 -13.26
CA ILE A 2 12.47 -34.88 -12.83
C ILE A 2 11.55 -34.65 -11.60
N ALA A 3 11.45 -35.64 -10.71
CA ALA A 3 10.63 -35.53 -9.51
C ALA A 3 11.30 -34.67 -8.40
N PHE A 4 12.62 -34.50 -8.48
CA PHE A 4 13.43 -33.77 -7.50
C PHE A 4 14.30 -32.68 -8.16
N ASN A 5 13.70 -31.89 -9.05
CA ASN A 5 14.37 -30.69 -9.54
C ASN A 5 14.02 -29.54 -8.60
N ILE A 6 14.98 -29.13 -7.78
CA ILE A 6 14.83 -28.02 -6.82
C ILE A 6 14.31 -26.74 -7.49
N PHE A 7 14.67 -26.48 -8.76
CA PHE A 7 14.17 -25.33 -9.51
C PHE A 7 12.67 -25.43 -9.83
N LYS A 8 12.14 -26.64 -10.05
CA LYS A 8 10.71 -26.87 -10.25
C LYS A 8 9.94 -26.62 -8.95
N TRP A 9 10.44 -27.13 -7.84
CA TRP A 9 9.85 -26.93 -6.50
C TRP A 9 9.84 -25.46 -6.10
N ILE A 10 10.94 -24.75 -6.34
CA ILE A 10 11.00 -23.29 -6.13
C ILE A 10 9.95 -22.60 -7.01
N GLY A 11 9.85 -22.97 -8.29
CA GLY A 11 8.83 -22.43 -9.19
C GLY A 11 7.41 -22.59 -8.64
N GLU A 12 7.02 -23.83 -8.31
CA GLU A 12 5.69 -24.15 -7.78
C GLU A 12 5.41 -23.44 -6.43
N LEU A 13 6.41 -23.34 -5.55
CA LEU A 13 6.28 -22.61 -4.28
C LEU A 13 5.94 -21.14 -4.52
N PHE A 14 6.61 -20.48 -5.47
CA PHE A 14 6.34 -19.06 -5.73
C PHE A 14 5.05 -18.86 -6.54
N THR A 15 4.80 -19.63 -7.61
CA THR A 15 3.65 -19.39 -8.50
C THR A 15 2.33 -19.89 -7.93
N GLU A 16 2.32 -21.07 -7.31
CA GLU A 16 1.09 -21.74 -6.89
C GLU A 16 0.75 -21.49 -5.41
N VAL A 17 1.77 -21.31 -4.56
CA VAL A 17 1.56 -21.15 -3.11
C VAL A 17 1.69 -19.69 -2.68
N LEU A 18 2.88 -19.10 -2.81
CA LEU A 18 3.15 -17.77 -2.27
C LEU A 18 2.45 -16.65 -3.06
N PHE A 19 2.20 -16.85 -4.36
CA PHE A 19 1.50 -15.84 -5.18
C PHE A 19 -0.01 -16.01 -5.20
N LEU A 20 -0.58 -17.02 -4.54
CA LEU A 20 -2.02 -17.24 -4.49
C LEU A 20 -2.80 -16.01 -3.96
N PRO A 21 -2.35 -15.31 -2.90
CA PRO A 21 -3.01 -14.07 -2.45
C PRO A 21 -2.91 -12.95 -3.49
N PHE A 22 -1.74 -12.79 -4.15
CA PHE A 22 -1.53 -11.76 -5.16
C PHE A 22 -2.34 -12.01 -6.43
N ASN A 23 -2.49 -13.27 -6.85
CA ASN A 23 -3.36 -13.66 -7.94
C ASN A 23 -4.83 -13.38 -7.61
N SER A 24 -5.24 -13.61 -6.35
CA SER A 24 -6.60 -13.30 -5.89
C SER A 24 -6.89 -11.80 -5.94
N ILE A 25 -5.97 -10.96 -5.45
CA ILE A 25 -6.09 -9.49 -5.52
C ILE A 25 -6.09 -9.01 -6.99
N ARG A 26 -5.28 -9.63 -7.85
CA ARG A 26 -5.26 -9.32 -9.29
C ARG A 26 -6.58 -9.66 -9.96
N SER A 27 -7.15 -10.82 -9.67
CA SER A 27 -8.46 -11.22 -10.20
C SER A 27 -9.55 -10.25 -9.74
N LEU A 28 -9.56 -9.89 -8.45
CA LEU A 28 -10.48 -8.89 -7.91
C LEU A 28 -10.35 -7.55 -8.64
N ALA A 29 -9.12 -7.12 -8.96
CA ALA A 29 -8.89 -5.86 -9.66
C ALA A 29 -9.46 -5.81 -11.08
N GLN A 30 -9.72 -6.97 -11.72
CA GLN A 30 -10.27 -7.06 -13.07
C GLN A 30 -11.81 -7.03 -13.12
N GLU A 31 -12.48 -7.15 -11.96
CA GLU A 31 -13.93 -7.04 -11.86
C GLU A 31 -14.42 -5.59 -11.93
N ASP A 32 -15.72 -5.41 -12.18
CA ASP A 32 -16.34 -4.09 -12.14
C ASP A 32 -16.18 -3.46 -10.75
N PHE A 33 -15.67 -2.22 -10.70
CA PHE A 33 -15.26 -1.53 -9.48
C PHE A 33 -14.08 -2.18 -8.70
N GLY A 34 -13.58 -3.32 -9.19
CA GLY A 34 -12.54 -4.12 -8.57
C GLY A 34 -11.23 -3.40 -8.31
N TRP A 35 -10.80 -2.53 -9.24
CA TRP A 35 -9.59 -1.72 -9.08
C TRP A 35 -9.62 -0.85 -7.81
N TRP A 36 -10.78 -0.29 -7.47
CA TRP A 36 -10.94 0.55 -6.28
C TRP A 36 -10.79 -0.28 -5.00
N VAL A 37 -11.44 -1.45 -4.97
CA VAL A 37 -11.41 -2.36 -3.81
C VAL A 37 -10.03 -2.98 -3.63
N ALA A 38 -9.40 -3.43 -4.71
CA ALA A 38 -8.04 -3.98 -4.68
C ALA A 38 -7.00 -2.96 -4.17
N ASN A 39 -7.28 -1.65 -4.32
CA ASN A 39 -6.45 -0.56 -3.82
C ASN A 39 -6.97 0.07 -2.52
N ALA A 40 -7.94 -0.52 -1.82
CA ALA A 40 -8.55 0.09 -0.63
C ALA A 40 -7.52 0.45 0.46
N VAL A 41 -6.49 -0.37 0.64
CA VAL A 41 -5.39 -0.10 1.59
C VAL A 41 -4.58 1.13 1.17
N ASN A 42 -4.32 1.31 -0.13
CA ASN A 42 -3.62 2.48 -0.66
C ASN A 42 -4.45 3.75 -0.45
N TRP A 43 -5.75 3.68 -0.72
CA TRP A 43 -6.69 4.78 -0.45
C TRP A 43 -6.76 5.13 1.03
N PHE A 44 -6.75 4.13 1.91
CA PHE A 44 -6.69 4.35 3.35
C PHE A 44 -5.43 5.11 3.77
N PHE A 45 -4.25 4.66 3.33
CA PHE A 45 -3.00 5.36 3.64
C PHE A 45 -2.94 6.76 3.04
N LEU A 46 -3.45 6.96 1.82
CA LEU A 46 -3.59 8.29 1.23
C LEU A 46 -4.47 9.19 2.10
N GLY A 47 -5.61 8.68 2.59
CA GLY A 47 -6.48 9.40 3.52
C GLY A 47 -5.76 9.80 4.81
N VAL A 48 -5.02 8.87 5.43
CA VAL A 48 -4.21 9.15 6.63
C VAL A 48 -3.17 10.24 6.35
N LEU A 49 -2.45 10.13 5.23
CA LEU A 49 -1.46 11.13 4.82
C LEU A 49 -2.08 12.52 4.68
N LEU A 50 -3.24 12.63 4.02
CA LEU A 50 -3.92 13.90 3.84
C LEU A 50 -4.36 14.53 5.16
N VAL A 51 -4.86 13.71 6.12
CA VAL A 51 -5.25 14.20 7.46
C VAL A 51 -4.03 14.71 8.22
N LEU A 52 -2.94 13.94 8.24
CA LEU A 52 -1.71 14.34 8.92
C LEU A 52 -1.08 15.58 8.28
N LEU A 53 -1.10 15.68 6.95
CA LEU A 53 -0.62 16.85 6.23
C LEU A 53 -1.48 18.08 6.53
N ALA A 54 -2.81 17.94 6.55
CA ALA A 54 -3.71 19.04 6.91
C ALA A 54 -3.48 19.51 8.36
N TYR A 55 -3.29 18.57 9.29
CA TYR A 55 -2.93 18.87 10.67
C TYR A 55 -1.59 19.63 10.75
N TRP A 56 -0.57 19.14 10.07
CA TRP A 56 0.75 19.77 10.03
C TRP A 56 0.67 21.20 9.49
N MET A 57 0.01 21.40 8.35
CA MET A 57 -0.13 22.71 7.73
C MET A 57 -0.89 23.69 8.64
N LYS A 58 -1.89 23.21 9.38
CA LYS A 58 -2.60 24.02 10.38
C LYS A 58 -1.67 24.46 11.50
N GLU A 59 -0.89 23.55 12.07
CA GLU A 59 0.00 23.85 13.19
C GLU A 59 1.17 24.76 12.76
N SER A 60 1.75 24.52 11.58
CA SER A 60 2.76 25.40 10.99
C SER A 60 2.25 26.85 10.84
N ARG A 61 1.04 27.04 10.31
CA ARG A 61 0.46 28.40 10.21
C ARG A 61 0.17 29.04 11.55
N LYS A 62 -0.13 28.25 12.59
CA LYS A 62 -0.36 28.74 13.94
C LYS A 62 0.94 29.29 14.54
N PHE A 63 2.04 28.54 14.46
CA PHE A 63 3.34 29.01 14.97
C PHE A 63 3.83 30.28 14.28
N VAL A 64 3.65 30.39 12.96
CA VAL A 64 3.96 31.63 12.21
C VAL A 64 3.15 32.82 12.73
N LYS A 65 1.87 32.63 13.03
CA LYS A 65 1.00 33.71 13.55
C LYS A 65 1.31 34.10 14.99
N GLU A 66 1.65 33.13 15.82
CA GLU A 66 1.97 33.34 17.24
C GLU A 66 3.40 33.83 17.44
N GLY A 67 4.25 33.78 16.41
CA GLY A 67 5.65 34.19 16.49
C GLY A 67 6.53 33.25 17.32
N THR A 68 6.02 32.06 17.67
CA THR A 68 6.71 31.02 18.46
C THR A 68 7.45 30.02 17.59
N GLU A 69 7.57 30.28 16.29
CA GLU A 69 8.34 29.46 15.38
C GLU A 69 9.81 29.47 15.80
N ASP A 70 10.42 28.29 15.92
CA ASP A 70 11.83 28.16 16.24
C ASP A 70 12.66 28.74 15.09
N ARG A 71 13.44 29.79 15.39
CA ARG A 71 14.31 30.47 14.44
C ARG A 71 15.73 30.09 14.78
N ALA A 72 16.23 29.06 14.10
CA ALA A 72 17.67 28.77 14.08
C ALA A 72 18.45 29.93 13.45
#